data_AF-L0BC43-F1
#
_entry.id   AF-L0BC43-F1
#
_cell.length_a   1.000
_cell.length_b   1.000
_cell.length_c   1.000
_cell.angle_alpha   90.00
_cell.angle_beta   90.00
_cell.angle_gamma   90.00
#
_symmetry.space_group_name_H-M   'P 1'
#
loop_
_entity.id
_entity.type
_entity.pdbx_description
1 polymer ?
#
loop_
_entity_poly.entity_id
_entity_poly.type
_entity_poly.pdbx_seq_one_letter_code
_entity_poly.pdbx_strand_id
1 'polypeptide(L)'
;YGYDVIYFGNGVKIPFPSDANDKILEGRCFHHGRFIMRLREAAAANPNVTIVETKAVSTIKSTHTGDVLGVQCQTDGKQDFYFGPLTVVADGYASTFRKEYLPIQPVAKSKFWGLELIDAKLPIPGHGHVVLGDFPPILIYQIGEHETRILIDIPDNLPSASVANGGVKGHMRNVVLPSLPECIRPSFEAALEKGGFRSMPNSFLRPVTNRIPGLMFLGD
;
A
#
# COMPACT_ATOMS: atom_id res chain seq x y z
N TYR A 1 -14.36 -3.24 17.35
CA TYR A 1 -13.50 -3.04 16.18
C TYR A 1 -14.27 -3.43 14.93
N GLY A 2 -13.96 -2.82 13.80
CA GLY A 2 -14.65 -3.04 12.53
C GLY A 2 -14.48 -1.86 11.59
N TYR A 3 -15.47 -1.65 10.73
CA TYR A 3 -15.55 -0.50 9.83
C TYR A 3 -16.78 0.35 10.12
N ASP A 4 -16.69 1.63 9.80
CA ASP A 4 -17.80 2.56 9.68
C ASP A 4 -17.88 2.99 8.21
N VAL A 5 -18.98 2.66 7.54
CA VAL A 5 -19.21 3.04 6.15
C VAL A 5 -20.16 4.23 6.14
N ILE A 6 -19.64 5.39 5.76
CA ILE A 6 -20.35 6.67 5.76
C ILE A 6 -20.80 6.96 4.32
N TYR A 7 -22.05 6.64 4.02
CA TYR A 7 -22.66 6.83 2.70
C TYR A 7 -23.53 8.09 2.68
N PHE A 8 -23.14 9.09 1.91
CA PHE A 8 -23.79 10.42 1.87
C PHE A 8 -24.04 11.01 3.27
N GLY A 9 -23.02 10.90 4.14
CA GLY A 9 -23.09 11.39 5.53
C GLY A 9 -23.78 10.45 6.53
N ASN A 10 -24.40 9.36 6.07
CA ASN A 10 -25.06 8.38 6.94
C ASN A 10 -24.13 7.20 7.21
N GLY A 11 -23.74 7.01 8.47
CA GLY A 11 -22.84 5.94 8.92
C GLY A 11 -23.57 4.61 9.16
N VAL A 12 -22.97 3.52 8.68
CA VAL A 12 -23.36 2.14 9.02
C VAL A 12 -22.15 1.42 9.59
N LYS A 13 -22.30 0.92 10.83
CA LYS A 13 -21.27 0.14 11.50
C LYS A 13 -21.26 -1.29 10.98
N ILE A 14 -20.11 -1.74 10.50
CA ILE A 14 -19.84 -3.11 10.07
C ILE A 14 -18.86 -3.74 11.07
N PRO A 15 -19.34 -4.56 12.02
CA PRO A 15 -18.45 -5.24 12.96
C PRO A 15 -17.62 -6.32 12.26
N PHE A 16 -16.44 -6.61 12.79
CA PHE A 16 -15.73 -7.83 12.39
C PHE A 16 -16.51 -9.09 12.83
N PRO A 17 -16.42 -10.19 12.07
CA PRO A 17 -17.05 -11.44 12.45
C PRO A 17 -16.36 -12.07 13.68
N SER A 18 -17.07 -12.98 14.34
CA SER A 18 -16.48 -13.83 15.38
C SER A 18 -15.94 -15.13 14.78
N ASP A 19 -14.95 -15.73 15.44
CA ASP A 19 -14.50 -17.09 15.15
C ASP A 19 -15.45 -18.15 15.74
N ALA A 20 -15.09 -19.44 15.58
CA ALA A 20 -15.88 -20.57 16.08
C ALA A 20 -16.03 -20.63 17.61
N ASN A 21 -15.27 -19.83 18.37
CA ASN A 21 -15.32 -19.74 19.83
C ASN A 21 -15.92 -18.41 20.30
N ASP A 22 -16.71 -17.73 19.44
CA ASP A 22 -17.33 -16.43 19.69
C ASP A 22 -16.33 -15.29 19.97
N LYS A 23 -15.04 -15.47 19.66
CA LYS A 23 -14.05 -14.41 19.78
C LYS A 23 -14.15 -13.48 18.58
N ILE A 24 -14.40 -12.20 18.83
CA ILE A 24 -14.44 -11.17 17.80
C ILE A 24 -13.06 -11.07 17.15
N LEU A 25 -13.01 -11.22 15.82
CA LEU A 25 -11.79 -11.01 15.06
C LEU A 25 -11.42 -9.52 15.02
N GLU A 26 -10.13 -9.24 14.90
CA GLU A 26 -9.64 -7.86 14.91
C GLU A 26 -8.62 -7.62 13.81
N GLY A 27 -8.73 -6.46 13.18
CA GLY A 27 -7.66 -5.90 12.34
C GLY A 27 -6.58 -5.21 13.17
N ARG A 28 -5.47 -4.89 12.51
CA ARG A 28 -4.41 -4.04 13.06
C ARG A 28 -4.05 -2.97 12.03
N CYS A 29 -3.89 -1.75 12.51
CA CYS A 29 -3.40 -0.62 11.74
C CYS A 29 -2.11 -0.12 12.41
N PHE A 30 -1.13 0.28 11.61
CA PHE A 30 0.19 0.64 12.11
C PHE A 30 0.97 1.44 11.07
N HIS A 31 2.02 2.13 11.51
CA HIS A 31 3.01 2.69 10.59
C HIS A 31 3.75 1.57 9.85
N HIS A 32 3.60 1.53 8.52
CA HIS A 32 4.19 0.51 7.66
C HIS A 32 5.70 0.30 7.91
N GLY A 33 6.49 1.38 7.99
CA GLY A 33 7.92 1.29 8.22
C GLY A 33 8.28 0.62 9.55
N ARG A 34 7.54 0.89 10.63
CA ARG A 34 7.76 0.25 11.94
C ARG A 34 7.47 -1.26 11.84
N PHE A 35 6.40 -1.64 11.16
CA PHE A 35 6.05 -3.04 10.96
C PHE A 35 7.08 -3.81 10.12
N ILE A 36 7.53 -3.23 9.01
CA ILE A 36 8.57 -3.84 8.16
C ILE A 36 9.86 -4.07 8.94
N MET A 37 10.28 -3.13 9.78
CA MET A 37 11.48 -3.32 10.60
C MET A 37 11.32 -4.46 11.61
N ARG A 38 10.15 -4.58 12.27
CA ARG A 38 9.89 -5.72 13.17
C ARG A 38 9.87 -7.06 12.43
N LEU A 39 9.36 -7.13 11.20
CA LEU A 39 9.41 -8.34 10.39
C LEU A 39 10.86 -8.71 10.01
N ARG A 40 11.68 -7.72 9.64
CA ARG A 40 13.10 -7.92 9.33
C ARG A 40 13.88 -8.40 10.55
N GLU A 41 13.64 -7.81 11.72
CA GLU A 41 14.22 -8.24 13.00
C GLU A 41 13.85 -9.70 13.32
N ALA A 42 12.58 -10.06 13.17
CA ALA A 42 12.11 -11.43 13.41
C ALA A 42 12.75 -12.44 12.44
N ALA A 43 12.91 -12.08 11.16
CA ALA A 43 13.59 -12.91 10.18
C ALA A 43 15.09 -13.05 10.50
N ALA A 44 15.76 -11.95 10.86
CA ALA A 44 17.19 -11.92 11.21
C ALA A 44 17.53 -12.77 12.44
N ALA A 45 16.57 -12.95 13.36
CA ALA A 45 16.74 -13.78 14.54
C ALA A 45 16.81 -15.29 14.22
N ASN A 46 16.43 -15.72 13.01
CA ASN A 46 16.52 -17.10 12.59
C ASN A 46 17.94 -17.43 12.10
N PRO A 47 18.64 -18.45 12.65
CA PRO A 47 20.01 -18.77 12.26
C PRO A 47 20.17 -19.22 10.80
N ASN A 48 19.07 -19.60 10.13
CA ASN A 48 19.08 -20.00 8.72
C ASN A 48 18.80 -18.84 7.75
N VAL A 49 18.72 -17.59 8.25
CA VAL A 49 18.48 -16.40 7.44
C VAL A 49 19.72 -15.52 7.44
N THR A 50 20.29 -15.33 6.25
CA THR A 50 21.36 -14.34 6.02
C THR A 50 20.76 -13.13 5.34
N ILE A 51 20.89 -11.96 5.96
CA ILE A 51 20.48 -10.69 5.37
C ILE A 51 21.68 -10.03 4.71
N VAL A 52 21.52 -9.66 3.45
CA VAL A 52 22.52 -8.92 2.68
C VAL A 52 21.89 -7.61 2.22
N GLU A 53 22.53 -6.49 2.57
CA GLU A 53 22.17 -5.19 2.01
C GLU A 53 22.80 -5.07 0.61
N THR A 54 22.02 -5.34 -0.42
CA THR A 54 22.46 -5.28 -1.82
C THR A 54 21.29 -4.99 -2.76
N LYS A 55 21.57 -4.55 -3.98
CA LYS A 55 20.56 -4.34 -5.01
C LYS A 55 20.58 -5.48 -6.02
N ALA A 56 19.55 -6.32 -6.03
CA ALA A 56 19.34 -7.30 -7.10
C ALA A 56 19.11 -6.57 -8.44
N VAL A 57 19.81 -6.96 -9.51
CA VAL A 57 19.76 -6.30 -10.83
C VAL A 57 19.27 -7.21 -11.95
N SER A 58 19.58 -8.51 -11.89
CA SER A 58 19.15 -9.49 -12.89
C SER A 58 19.19 -10.91 -12.30
N THR A 59 18.43 -11.82 -12.88
CA THR A 59 18.51 -13.25 -12.57
C THR A 59 19.65 -13.90 -13.35
N ILE A 60 20.27 -14.92 -12.77
CA ILE A 60 21.28 -15.75 -13.45
C ILE A 60 20.57 -16.97 -14.04
N LYS A 61 20.77 -17.24 -15.34
CA LYS A 61 20.13 -18.36 -16.04
C LYS A 61 21.14 -19.40 -16.51
N SER A 62 20.73 -20.66 -16.48
CA SER A 62 21.45 -21.77 -17.11
C SER A 62 21.51 -21.58 -18.62
N THR A 63 22.70 -21.65 -19.21
CA THR A 63 22.89 -21.63 -20.67
C THR A 63 22.43 -22.92 -21.36
N HIS A 64 22.24 -24.00 -20.61
CA HIS A 64 21.82 -25.30 -21.13
C HIS A 64 20.32 -25.55 -21.02
N THR A 65 19.71 -25.15 -19.90
CA THR A 65 18.31 -25.46 -19.58
C THR A 65 17.41 -24.23 -19.54
N GLY A 66 17.97 -23.02 -19.40
CA GLY A 66 17.21 -21.78 -19.24
C GLY A 66 16.69 -21.54 -17.82
N ASP A 67 16.92 -22.47 -16.89
CA ASP A 67 16.46 -22.38 -15.50
C ASP A 67 17.12 -21.19 -14.77
N VAL A 68 16.41 -20.60 -13.81
CA VAL A 68 17.00 -19.58 -12.93
C VAL A 68 17.83 -20.27 -11.84
N LEU A 69 19.10 -19.90 -11.75
CA LEU A 69 20.08 -20.49 -10.83
C LEU A 69 20.46 -19.55 -9.67
N GLY A 70 19.95 -18.31 -9.69
CA GLY A 70 20.30 -17.29 -8.72
C GLY A 70 20.05 -15.87 -9.21
N VAL A 71 20.74 -14.93 -8.56
CA VAL A 71 20.59 -13.49 -8.77
C VAL A 71 21.96 -12.82 -8.83
N GLN A 72 22.12 -11.93 -9.80
CA GLN A 72 23.19 -10.97 -9.85
C GLN A 72 22.72 -9.71 -9.11
N CYS A 73 23.59 -9.23 -8.23
CA CYS A 73 23.38 -8.07 -7.40
C CYS A 73 24.48 -7.01 -7.62
N GLN A 74 24.27 -5.84 -7.02
CA GLN A 74 25.25 -4.76 -6.97
C GLN A 74 25.43 -4.31 -5.51
N THR A 75 26.64 -4.54 -5.00
CA THR A 75 27.07 -4.17 -3.63
C THR A 75 28.20 -3.16 -3.76
N ASP A 76 28.02 -1.95 -3.23
CA ASP A 76 29.00 -0.85 -3.31
C ASP A 76 29.52 -0.57 -4.74
N GLY A 77 28.62 -0.65 -5.72
CA GLY A 77 28.96 -0.42 -7.13
C GLY A 77 29.61 -1.61 -7.84
N LYS A 78 29.97 -2.67 -7.12
CA LYS A 78 30.58 -3.89 -7.66
C LYS A 78 29.54 -4.99 -7.90
N GLN A 79 29.80 -5.86 -8.87
CA GLN A 79 28.97 -7.02 -9.11
C GLN A 79 29.14 -8.04 -8.00
N ASP A 80 28.02 -8.61 -7.59
CA ASP A 80 27.92 -9.65 -6.58
C ASP A 80 26.93 -10.72 -7.05
N PHE A 81 27.08 -11.96 -6.59
CA PHE A 81 26.32 -13.09 -7.15
C PHE A 81 25.89 -14.06 -6.05
N TYR A 82 24.61 -14.39 -6.04
CA TYR A 82 24.02 -15.32 -5.08
C TYR A 82 23.31 -16.43 -5.84
N PHE A 83 23.69 -17.68 -5.56
CA PHE A 83 23.16 -18.86 -6.23
C PHE A 83 22.26 -19.65 -5.29
N GLY A 84 21.21 -20.24 -5.85
CA GLY A 84 20.29 -21.08 -5.10
C GLY A 84 19.37 -21.88 -6.02
N PRO A 85 18.88 -23.04 -5.56
CA PRO A 85 17.97 -23.88 -6.35
C PRO A 85 16.61 -23.22 -6.59
N LEU A 86 16.26 -22.20 -5.81
CA LEU A 86 15.05 -21.41 -5.96
C LEU A 86 15.33 -19.94 -5.63
N THR A 87 14.95 -19.05 -6.55
CA THR A 87 14.96 -17.59 -6.37
C THR A 87 13.53 -17.10 -6.18
N VAL A 88 13.26 -16.41 -5.07
CA VAL A 88 11.97 -15.80 -4.80
C VAL A 88 12.06 -14.29 -5.00
N VAL A 89 11.33 -13.78 -6.00
CA VAL A 89 11.20 -12.36 -6.29
C VAL A 89 10.02 -11.79 -5.51
N ALA A 90 10.31 -10.87 -4.60
CA ALA A 90 9.33 -10.17 -3.75
C ALA A 90 9.67 -8.66 -3.64
N ASP A 91 9.97 -8.03 -4.78
CA ASP A 91 10.41 -6.63 -4.88
C ASP A 91 9.25 -5.61 -4.99
N GLY A 92 8.02 -6.07 -4.84
CA GLY A 92 6.82 -5.23 -4.66
C GLY A 92 6.23 -4.67 -5.96
N TYR A 93 5.29 -3.73 -5.81
CA TYR A 93 4.42 -3.29 -6.90
C TYR A 93 5.16 -2.74 -8.14
N ALA A 94 6.35 -2.16 -7.94
CA ALA A 94 7.21 -1.59 -8.97
C ALA A 94 8.31 -2.57 -9.44
N SER A 95 8.04 -3.87 -9.37
CA SER A 95 8.99 -4.94 -9.67
C SER A 95 9.75 -4.72 -10.98
N THR A 96 11.09 -4.82 -10.93
CA THR A 96 11.95 -4.68 -12.11
C THR A 96 12.10 -6.00 -12.87
N PHE A 97 11.98 -7.13 -12.18
CA PHE A 97 12.09 -8.46 -12.76
C PHE A 97 10.82 -8.89 -13.50
N ARG A 98 9.66 -8.35 -13.09
CA ARG A 98 8.36 -8.72 -13.64
C ARG A 98 8.30 -8.66 -15.17
N LYS A 99 8.87 -7.62 -15.78
CA LYS A 99 8.80 -7.39 -17.23
C LYS A 99 9.46 -8.49 -18.05
N GLU A 100 10.47 -9.15 -17.48
CA GLU A 100 11.20 -10.22 -18.16
C GLU A 100 10.39 -11.53 -18.19
N TYR A 101 9.53 -11.73 -17.20
CA TYR A 101 8.93 -13.05 -16.93
C TYR A 101 7.41 -13.10 -17.03
N LEU A 102 6.73 -11.95 -16.91
CA LEU A 102 5.28 -11.86 -17.02
C LEU A 102 4.86 -11.13 -18.30
N PRO A 103 3.95 -11.70 -19.11
CA PRO A 103 3.50 -11.10 -20.36
C PRO A 103 2.53 -9.92 -20.15
N ILE A 104 2.25 -9.58 -18.89
CA ILE A 104 1.25 -8.59 -18.50
C ILE A 104 1.89 -7.55 -17.58
N GLN A 105 1.41 -6.32 -17.69
CA GLN A 105 1.84 -5.20 -16.86
C GLN A 105 0.69 -4.72 -15.98
N PRO A 106 0.98 -4.17 -14.79
CA PRO A 106 -0.04 -3.57 -13.97
C PRO A 106 -0.70 -2.41 -14.69
N VAL A 107 -2.02 -2.29 -14.53
CA VAL A 107 -2.81 -1.17 -15.06
C VAL A 107 -3.33 -0.36 -13.88
N ALA A 108 -2.92 0.89 -13.78
CA ALA A 108 -3.48 1.83 -12.81
C ALA A 108 -4.61 2.64 -13.46
N LYS A 109 -5.67 2.90 -12.70
CA LYS A 109 -6.81 3.75 -13.12
C LYS A 109 -6.99 4.99 -12.24
N SER A 110 -6.33 5.00 -11.10
CA SER A 110 -6.40 6.05 -10.10
C SER A 110 -5.15 6.06 -9.23
N LYS A 111 -5.06 7.06 -8.36
CA LYS A 111 -4.00 7.16 -7.35
C LYS A 111 -4.62 7.42 -5.99
N PHE A 112 -4.13 6.73 -4.97
CA PHE A 112 -4.37 7.13 -3.59
C PHE A 112 -3.43 8.26 -3.20
N TRP A 113 -4.00 9.33 -2.67
CA TRP A 113 -3.27 10.41 -2.05
C TRP A 113 -3.39 10.33 -0.54
N GLY A 114 -2.25 10.14 0.11
CA GLY A 114 -2.17 9.93 1.55
C GLY A 114 -1.79 11.19 2.32
N LEU A 115 -2.57 11.49 3.37
CA LEU A 115 -2.23 12.47 4.40
C LEU A 115 -2.22 11.82 5.78
N GLU A 116 -1.50 12.46 6.70
CA GLU A 116 -1.50 12.09 8.12
C GLU A 116 -2.15 13.22 8.90
N LEU A 117 -3.26 12.89 9.57
CA LEU A 117 -4.03 13.77 10.42
C LEU A 117 -3.54 13.59 11.85
N ILE A 118 -3.25 14.70 12.53
CA ILE A 118 -2.78 14.70 13.91
C ILE A 118 -3.98 15.00 14.82
N ASP A 119 -4.16 14.19 15.86
CA ASP A 119 -5.23 14.31 16.86
C ASP A 119 -6.63 14.39 16.23
N ALA A 120 -6.85 13.63 15.16
CA ALA A 120 -8.11 13.60 14.45
C ALA A 120 -9.24 13.04 15.34
N LYS A 121 -10.36 13.76 15.42
CA LYS A 121 -11.57 13.25 16.08
C LYS A 121 -12.33 12.35 15.11
N LEU A 122 -12.37 11.06 15.41
CA LEU A 122 -13.03 10.06 14.57
C LEU A 122 -14.50 9.86 14.98
N PRO A 123 -15.42 9.65 14.02
CA PRO A 123 -16.85 9.39 14.30
C PRO A 123 -17.05 8.20 15.25
N ILE A 124 -16.31 7.13 15.01
CA ILE A 124 -16.31 5.92 15.84
C ILE A 124 -14.85 5.49 16.06
N PRO A 125 -14.27 5.77 17.24
CA PRO A 125 -12.93 5.30 17.59
C PRO A 125 -12.77 3.77 17.48
N GLY A 126 -11.57 3.32 17.13
CA GLY A 126 -11.28 1.88 16.97
C GLY A 126 -11.93 1.22 15.74
N HIS A 127 -12.41 2.01 14.79
CA HIS A 127 -12.93 1.53 13.50
C HIS A 127 -12.17 2.20 12.35
N GLY A 128 -12.05 1.53 11.21
CA GLY A 128 -11.68 2.19 9.97
C GLY A 128 -12.92 2.83 9.34
N HIS A 129 -12.79 3.98 8.70
CA HIS A 129 -13.89 4.70 8.08
C HIS A 129 -13.76 4.66 6.57
N VAL A 130 -14.86 4.35 5.89
CA VAL A 130 -14.97 4.40 4.44
C VAL A 130 -16.02 5.45 4.10
N VAL A 131 -15.61 6.55 3.49
CA VAL A 131 -16.52 7.63 3.10
C VAL A 131 -16.88 7.48 1.62
N LEU A 132 -18.18 7.44 1.35
CA LEU A 132 -18.77 7.20 0.04
C LEU A 132 -19.79 8.29 -0.29
N GLY A 133 -19.82 8.73 -1.55
CA GLY A 133 -20.77 9.71 -2.08
C GLY A 133 -20.61 9.82 -3.59
N ASP A 134 -20.94 10.99 -4.17
CA ASP A 134 -20.72 11.30 -5.59
C ASP A 134 -19.24 11.64 -5.92
N PHE A 135 -18.32 10.99 -5.21
CA PHE A 135 -16.88 11.11 -5.35
C PHE A 135 -16.22 9.75 -5.11
N PRO A 136 -14.99 9.53 -5.61
CA PRO A 136 -14.27 8.28 -5.37
C PRO A 136 -14.02 8.02 -3.87
N PRO A 137 -13.87 6.76 -3.45
CA PRO A 137 -13.84 6.40 -2.03
C PRO A 137 -12.68 7.06 -1.26
N ILE A 138 -12.97 7.41 -0.01
CA ILE A 138 -11.96 7.91 0.94
C ILE A 138 -11.86 6.93 2.10
N LEU A 139 -10.64 6.54 2.46
CA LEU A 139 -10.36 5.64 3.57
C LEU A 139 -9.69 6.40 4.70
N ILE A 140 -10.13 6.16 5.94
CA ILE A 140 -9.56 6.79 7.14
C ILE A 140 -9.33 5.72 8.20
N TYR A 141 -8.16 5.68 8.81
CA TYR A 141 -7.88 4.74 9.89
C TYR A 141 -6.70 5.22 10.75
N GLN A 142 -6.80 4.97 12.04
CA GLN A 142 -5.77 5.35 13.01
C GLN A 142 -4.57 4.40 12.91
N ILE A 143 -3.35 4.93 12.80
CA ILE A 143 -2.09 4.17 12.64
C ILE A 143 -1.13 4.32 13.83
N GLY A 144 -1.40 5.28 14.70
CA GLY A 144 -0.66 5.57 15.93
C GLY A 144 -1.57 6.21 16.98
N GLU A 145 -1.01 6.64 18.10
CA GLU A 145 -1.79 7.27 19.19
C GLU A 145 -2.39 8.61 18.72
N HIS A 146 -1.60 9.41 18.00
CA HIS A 146 -1.99 10.73 17.50
C HIS A 146 -2.23 10.73 15.98
N GLU A 147 -1.66 9.75 15.26
CA GLU A 147 -1.61 9.72 13.82
C GLU A 147 -2.78 8.92 13.23
N THR A 148 -3.59 9.60 12.41
CA THR A 148 -4.64 9.00 11.59
C THR A 148 -4.29 9.14 10.11
N ARG A 149 -4.28 8.03 9.38
CA ARG A 149 -4.11 8.02 7.93
C ARG A 149 -5.44 8.32 7.26
N ILE A 150 -5.43 9.23 6.29
CA ILE A 150 -6.49 9.37 5.29
C ILE A 150 -5.90 9.08 3.90
N LEU A 151 -6.63 8.30 3.09
CA LEU A 151 -6.32 7.97 1.70
C LEU A 151 -7.49 8.41 0.82
N ILE A 152 -7.22 9.27 -0.15
CA ILE A 152 -8.23 9.80 -1.06
C ILE A 152 -7.96 9.23 -2.45
N ASP A 153 -8.91 8.46 -2.99
CA ASP A 153 -8.81 7.97 -4.36
C ASP A 153 -9.06 9.11 -5.34
N ILE A 154 -8.17 9.30 -6.31
CA ILE A 154 -8.34 10.26 -7.39
C ILE A 154 -8.11 9.52 -8.71
N PRO A 155 -9.17 9.23 -9.48
CA PRO A 155 -9.09 8.70 -10.83
C PRO A 155 -8.26 9.58 -11.76
N ASP A 156 -7.63 8.95 -12.75
CA ASP A 156 -6.95 9.69 -13.79
C ASP A 156 -7.95 10.58 -14.55
N ASN A 157 -7.54 11.82 -14.85
CA ASN A 157 -8.36 12.83 -15.53
C ASN A 157 -9.65 13.23 -14.79
N LEU A 158 -9.71 13.06 -13.46
CA LEU A 158 -10.84 13.54 -12.66
C LEU A 158 -11.01 15.07 -12.84
N PRO A 159 -12.17 15.57 -13.35
CA PRO A 159 -12.35 16.98 -13.70
C PRO A 159 -12.10 17.94 -12.53
N SER A 160 -12.55 17.59 -11.33
CA SER A 160 -12.36 18.38 -10.11
C SER A 160 -10.91 18.46 -9.64
N ALA A 161 -10.03 17.57 -10.12
CA ALA A 161 -8.59 17.58 -9.84
C ALA A 161 -7.76 18.13 -11.01
N SER A 162 -8.39 18.74 -12.01
CA SER A 162 -7.69 19.39 -13.14
C SER A 162 -6.91 20.62 -12.69
N VAL A 163 -5.90 21.02 -13.48
CA VAL A 163 -5.08 22.21 -13.20
C VAL A 163 -5.93 23.48 -13.10
N ALA A 164 -6.95 23.61 -13.96
CA ALA A 164 -7.89 24.73 -13.95
C ALA A 164 -8.68 24.84 -12.63
N ASN A 165 -8.91 23.71 -11.94
CA ASN A 165 -9.61 23.63 -10.66
C ASN A 165 -8.66 23.62 -9.45
N GLY A 166 -7.39 24.01 -9.62
CA GLY A 166 -6.39 24.02 -8.54
C GLY A 166 -5.74 22.65 -8.28
N GLY A 167 -5.87 21.72 -9.20
CA GLY A 167 -5.25 20.40 -9.14
C GLY A 167 -5.77 19.53 -8.01
N VAL A 168 -4.91 18.62 -7.53
CA VAL A 168 -5.23 17.71 -6.41
C VAL A 168 -5.54 18.46 -5.11
N LYS A 169 -4.78 19.54 -4.79
CA LYS A 169 -5.06 20.35 -3.59
C LYS A 169 -6.43 21.04 -3.70
N GLY A 170 -6.79 21.53 -4.90
CA GLY A 170 -8.11 22.10 -5.18
C GLY A 170 -9.23 21.08 -5.00
N HIS A 171 -9.08 19.87 -5.53
CA HIS A 171 -10.05 18.78 -5.31
C HIS A 171 -10.23 18.45 -3.83
N MET A 172 -9.11 18.33 -3.09
CA MET A 172 -9.14 18.05 -1.65
C MET A 172 -9.86 19.14 -0.86
N ARG A 173 -9.64 20.41 -1.19
CA ARG A 173 -10.30 21.54 -0.51
C ARG A 173 -11.77 21.67 -0.87
N ASN A 174 -12.11 21.55 -2.16
CA ASN A 174 -13.43 21.93 -2.65
C ASN A 174 -14.43 20.77 -2.70
N VAL A 175 -13.95 19.53 -2.75
CA VAL A 175 -14.81 18.32 -2.86
C VAL A 175 -14.66 17.42 -1.64
N VAL A 176 -13.41 17.08 -1.27
CA VAL A 176 -13.16 16.14 -0.17
C VAL A 176 -13.52 16.75 1.17
N LEU A 177 -12.95 17.91 1.53
CA LEU A 177 -13.16 18.55 2.84
C LEU A 177 -14.65 18.72 3.21
N PRO A 178 -15.54 19.22 2.34
CA PRO A 178 -16.97 19.32 2.65
C PRO A 178 -17.66 17.96 2.82
N SER A 179 -17.17 16.93 2.13
CA SER A 179 -17.74 15.58 2.16
C SER A 179 -17.32 14.76 3.38
N LEU A 180 -16.28 15.19 4.10
CA LEU A 180 -15.83 14.53 5.33
C LEU A 180 -16.79 14.79 6.50
N PRO A 181 -16.88 13.86 7.47
CA PRO A 181 -17.54 14.10 8.75
C PRO A 181 -16.99 15.35 9.44
N GLU A 182 -17.87 16.16 10.03
CA GLU A 182 -17.52 17.46 10.63
C GLU A 182 -16.38 17.37 11.66
N CYS A 183 -16.34 16.29 12.43
CA CYS A 183 -15.30 16.05 13.43
C CYS A 183 -13.89 15.87 12.84
N ILE A 184 -13.77 15.40 11.60
CA ILE A 184 -12.48 15.15 10.93
C ILE A 184 -11.97 16.41 10.22
N ARG A 185 -12.88 17.27 9.73
CA ARG A 185 -12.57 18.44 8.89
C ARG A 185 -11.43 19.32 9.43
N PRO A 186 -11.36 19.69 10.73
CA PRO A 186 -10.30 20.54 11.25
C PRO A 186 -8.90 19.93 11.09
N SER A 187 -8.77 18.64 11.43
CA SER A 187 -7.49 17.92 11.30
C SER A 187 -7.08 17.72 9.83
N PHE A 188 -8.06 17.52 8.95
CA PHE A 188 -7.85 17.41 7.51
C PHE A 188 -7.37 18.74 6.90
N GLU A 189 -8.00 19.85 7.25
CA GLU A 189 -7.61 21.18 6.77
C GLU A 189 -6.19 21.54 7.22
N ALA A 190 -5.84 21.26 8.48
CA ALA A 190 -4.48 21.46 8.98
C ALA A 190 -3.44 20.62 8.21
N ALA A 191 -3.74 19.35 7.93
CA ALA A 191 -2.87 18.48 7.14
C ALA A 191 -2.74 18.96 5.69
N LEU A 192 -3.82 19.47 5.11
CA LEU A 192 -3.84 20.01 3.75
C LEU A 192 -2.99 21.29 3.61
N GLU A 193 -3.01 22.16 4.62
CA GLU A 193 -2.18 23.36 4.63
C GLU A 193 -0.71 23.07 4.90
N LYS A 194 -0.41 22.11 5.78
CA LYS A 194 0.96 21.62 5.98
C LYS A 194 1.57 21.06 4.68
N GLY A 195 0.74 20.44 3.83
CA GLY A 195 1.17 19.88 2.55
C GLY A 195 2.03 18.63 2.68
N GLY A 196 2.79 18.29 1.63
CA GLY A 196 3.70 17.14 1.64
C GLY A 196 3.01 15.77 1.47
N PHE A 197 1.79 15.75 0.96
CA PHE A 197 1.05 14.52 0.68
C PHE A 197 1.68 13.72 -0.46
N ARG A 198 1.70 12.39 -0.30
CA ARG A 198 2.30 11.46 -1.27
C ARG A 198 1.21 10.72 -2.01
N SER A 199 1.49 10.36 -3.27
CA SER A 199 0.60 9.50 -4.05
C SER A 199 1.20 8.12 -4.28
N MET A 200 0.31 7.14 -4.44
CA MET A 200 0.64 5.79 -4.88
C MET A 200 -0.39 5.36 -5.94
N PRO A 201 0.02 4.71 -7.05
CA PRO A 201 -0.91 4.23 -8.05
C PRO A 201 -1.75 3.06 -7.51
N ASN A 202 -3.06 3.08 -7.81
CA ASN A 202 -3.95 1.96 -7.58
C ASN A 202 -3.89 1.02 -8.79
N SER A 203 -2.90 0.14 -8.75
CA SER A 203 -2.58 -0.79 -9.83
C SER A 203 -3.33 -2.11 -9.69
N PHE A 204 -3.85 -2.60 -10.80
CA PHE A 204 -4.38 -3.96 -10.90
C PHE A 204 -3.46 -4.83 -11.75
N LEU A 205 -3.06 -5.96 -11.20
CA LEU A 205 -2.37 -7.03 -11.91
C LEU A 205 -3.01 -8.36 -11.51
N ARG A 206 -3.52 -9.10 -12.50
CA ARG A 206 -4.08 -10.42 -12.24
C ARG A 206 -2.97 -11.45 -11.95
N PRO A 207 -3.23 -12.50 -11.15
CA PRO A 207 -2.28 -13.59 -10.98
C PRO A 207 -2.08 -14.36 -12.30
N VAL A 208 -0.86 -14.87 -12.49
CA VAL A 208 -0.49 -15.74 -13.62
C VAL A 208 0.28 -16.91 -13.06
N THR A 209 0.02 -18.12 -13.59
CA THR A 209 0.81 -19.30 -13.24
C THR A 209 2.25 -19.12 -13.69
N ASN A 210 3.17 -19.05 -12.73
CA ASN A 210 4.59 -19.09 -13.02
C ASN A 210 5.01 -20.52 -13.41
N ARG A 211 5.73 -20.66 -14.53
CA ARG A 211 6.20 -21.94 -15.07
C ARG A 211 7.73 -21.96 -15.27
N ILE A 212 8.44 -20.99 -14.73
CA ILE A 212 9.88 -20.83 -14.91
C ILE A 212 10.60 -21.64 -13.82
N PRO A 213 11.38 -22.68 -14.16
CA PRO A 213 12.11 -23.46 -13.17
C PRO A 213 13.12 -22.60 -12.40
N GLY A 214 13.22 -22.84 -11.09
CA GLY A 214 14.13 -22.12 -10.20
C GLY A 214 13.70 -20.69 -9.85
N LEU A 215 12.51 -20.23 -10.27
CA LEU A 215 11.99 -18.88 -10.00
C LEU A 215 10.59 -18.92 -9.38
N MET A 216 10.31 -18.01 -8.46
CA MET A 216 8.98 -17.76 -7.90
C MET A 216 8.76 -16.25 -7.73
N PHE A 217 7.54 -15.78 -8.01
CA PHE A 217 7.10 -14.41 -7.70
C PHE A 217 6.08 -14.47 -6.56
N LEU A 218 6.25 -13.64 -5.54
CA LEU A 218 5.31 -13.49 -4.43
C LEU A 218 5.16 -12.02 -4.04
N GLY A 219 3.95 -11.62 -3.66
CA GLY A 219 3.62 -10.24 -3.34
C GLY A 219 3.02 -9.48 -4.52
N ASP A 220 3.09 -8.15 -4.44
CA ASP A 220 2.54 -7.19 -5.40
C ASP A 220 3.19 -7.25 -6.80
#